data_AF-A0A1A3PXS1-F1
#
_entry.id   AF-A0A1A3PXS1-F1
#
_cell.length_a   1.000
_cell.length_b   1.000
_cell.length_c   1.000
_cell.angle_alpha   90.00
_cell.angle_beta   90.00
_cell.angle_gamma   90.00
#
_symmetry.space_group_name_H-M   'P 1'
#
loop_
_entity.id
_entity.type
_entity.pdbx_description
1 polymer ?
#
loop_
_entity_poly.entity_id
_entity_poly.type
_entity_poly.pdbx_seq_one_letter_code
_entity_poly.pdbx_strand_id
1 'polypeptide(L)'
;MNDDDAALAQIKQSLITNAGGYLRNSVPIAGQTCTQCRGAWMKDGETTCYPCAFKYDSSTADLVGSMVYAVSESQSNKMMRAYKDIPPSREMLRRVDSLITLGVKAHFDCAEKLLGGEMTRWATVPSLKTVGANHPLREKILTPMLAAEFEIEVVATEIAKTRTEQERRELDTSLYQVTGECPPGCRVLLVDDTWTTGGHIQSVAKALKNAGAQKVAALCVARYMDQSDPRTKRILVTHFKDQAYDPDVCPWTGGPCPA
;
A
#
# COMPACT_ATOMS: atom_id res chain seq x y z
N MET A 1 -28.55 7.30 7.58
CA MET A 1 -27.42 6.83 6.75
C MET A 1 -27.29 7.85 5.64
N ASN A 2 -26.19 8.62 5.61
CA ASN A 2 -26.00 9.56 4.50
C ASN A 2 -25.66 8.76 3.22
N ASP A 3 -25.66 9.41 2.06
CA ASP A 3 -25.40 8.74 0.79
C ASP A 3 -23.98 8.12 0.72
N ASP A 4 -23.00 8.71 1.41
CA ASP A 4 -21.62 8.21 1.47
C ASP A 4 -21.51 6.90 2.27
N ASP A 5 -22.20 6.79 3.41
CA ASP A 5 -22.27 5.58 4.23
C ASP A 5 -22.93 4.44 3.44
N ALA A 6 -23.99 4.76 2.69
CA ALA A 6 -24.70 3.80 1.85
C ALA A 6 -23.81 3.31 0.70
N ALA A 7 -23.09 4.23 0.04
CA ALA A 7 -22.12 3.89 -1.00
C ALA A 7 -20.99 3.01 -0.45
N LEU A 8 -20.45 3.35 0.72
CA LEU A 8 -19.41 2.57 1.38
C LEU A 8 -19.89 1.16 1.72
N ALA A 9 -21.11 1.03 2.27
CA ALA A 9 -21.71 -0.26 2.55
C ALA A 9 -21.87 -1.13 1.30
N GLN A 10 -22.25 -0.54 0.16
CA GLN A 10 -22.32 -1.26 -1.12
C GLN A 10 -20.93 -1.74 -1.59
N ILE A 11 -19.89 -0.91 -1.43
CA ILE A 11 -18.51 -1.29 -1.76
C ILE A 11 -18.06 -2.48 -0.91
N LYS A 12 -18.29 -2.42 0.42
CA LYS A 12 -17.99 -3.51 1.35
C LYS A 12 -18.67 -4.81 0.93
N GLN A 13 -19.98 -4.76 0.68
CA GLN A 13 -20.76 -5.92 0.27
C GLN A 13 -20.28 -6.49 -1.07
N SER A 14 -19.96 -5.64 -2.04
CA SER A 14 -19.44 -6.06 -3.34
C SER A 14 -18.10 -6.79 -3.21
N LEU A 15 -17.18 -6.31 -2.36
CA LEU A 15 -15.90 -6.97 -2.12
C LEU A 15 -16.09 -8.34 -1.46
N ILE A 16 -16.96 -8.44 -0.46
CA ILE A 16 -17.28 -9.73 0.19
C ILE A 16 -17.82 -10.72 -0.84
N THR A 17 -18.85 -10.35 -1.59
CA THR A 17 -19.54 -11.24 -2.54
C THR A 17 -18.62 -11.63 -3.71
N ASN A 18 -17.88 -10.68 -4.27
CA ASN A 18 -17.18 -10.89 -5.54
C ASN A 18 -15.69 -11.23 -5.37
N ALA A 19 -15.09 -11.00 -4.21
CA ALA A 19 -13.67 -11.18 -3.99
C ALA A 19 -13.31 -11.81 -2.63
N GLY A 20 -14.24 -11.86 -1.68
CA GLY A 20 -13.98 -12.35 -0.31
C GLY A 20 -13.51 -13.80 -0.23
N GLY A 21 -13.84 -14.62 -1.24
CA GLY A 21 -13.36 -16.00 -1.34
C GLY A 21 -11.84 -16.12 -1.43
N TYR A 22 -11.14 -15.10 -1.97
CA TYR A 22 -9.69 -15.15 -2.19
C TYR A 22 -8.92 -13.95 -1.60
N LEU A 23 -9.59 -12.88 -1.20
CA LEU A 23 -8.97 -11.78 -0.46
C LEU A 23 -8.73 -12.18 0.99
N ARG A 24 -7.64 -11.71 1.57
CA ARG A 24 -7.28 -11.89 2.99
C ARG A 24 -6.70 -10.57 3.48
N ASN A 25 -7.18 -10.08 4.62
CA ASN A 25 -6.68 -8.86 5.23
C ASN A 25 -5.20 -9.01 5.60
N SER A 26 -4.42 -7.93 5.47
CA SER A 26 -3.04 -7.94 5.97
C SER A 26 -3.04 -7.62 7.47
N VAL A 27 -2.86 -8.65 8.30
CA VAL A 27 -3.03 -8.55 9.76
C VAL A 27 -1.77 -8.95 10.52
N PRO A 28 -1.53 -8.40 11.73
CA PRO A 28 -0.49 -8.88 12.63
C PRO A 28 -0.78 -10.31 13.06
N ILE A 29 0.22 -11.16 12.93
CA ILE A 29 0.33 -12.43 13.62
C ILE A 29 1.64 -12.37 14.41
N ALA A 30 1.52 -12.41 15.74
CA ALA A 30 2.65 -12.28 16.65
C ALA A 30 3.76 -13.28 16.30
N GLY A 31 4.98 -12.77 16.12
CA GLY A 31 6.16 -13.57 15.77
C GLY A 31 6.17 -14.19 14.38
N GLN A 32 5.16 -13.94 13.52
CA GLN A 32 5.07 -14.54 12.18
C GLN A 32 4.93 -13.51 11.05
N THR A 33 4.32 -12.35 11.30
CA THR A 33 4.26 -11.25 10.34
C THR A 33 4.87 -9.99 10.92
N CYS A 34 5.57 -9.23 10.08
CA CYS A 34 6.18 -7.97 10.46
C CYS A 34 5.15 -6.98 11.01
N THR A 35 5.41 -6.37 12.16
CA THR A 35 4.56 -5.33 12.75
C THR A 35 4.46 -4.07 11.89
N GLN A 36 5.43 -3.81 11.00
CA GLN A 36 5.41 -2.68 10.07
C GLN A 36 4.72 -3.02 8.75
N CYS A 37 5.26 -3.96 7.97
CA CYS A 37 4.79 -4.24 6.60
C CYS A 37 3.95 -5.51 6.45
N ARG A 38 3.62 -6.20 7.55
CA ARG A 38 2.86 -7.47 7.56
C ARG A 38 3.47 -8.62 6.73
N GLY A 39 4.73 -8.50 6.30
CA GLY A 39 5.43 -9.53 5.55
C GLY A 39 5.94 -10.68 6.42
N ALA A 40 6.10 -11.86 5.83
CA ALA A 40 6.51 -13.08 6.52
C ALA A 40 8.03 -13.33 6.57
N TRP A 41 8.85 -12.49 5.92
CA TRP A 41 10.30 -12.68 5.87
C TRP A 41 11.00 -12.21 7.15
N MET A 42 10.64 -12.83 8.26
CA MET A 42 11.20 -12.60 9.59
C MET A 42 11.68 -13.91 10.21
N LYS A 43 12.50 -13.80 11.25
CA LYS A 43 12.82 -14.91 12.14
C LYS A 43 11.67 -15.07 13.15
N ASP A 44 11.33 -16.30 13.48
CA ASP A 44 10.25 -16.61 14.42
C ASP A 44 10.52 -15.94 15.78
N GLY A 45 9.50 -15.26 16.31
CA GLY A 45 9.57 -14.54 17.59
C GLY A 45 10.08 -13.10 17.52
N GLU A 46 10.63 -12.66 16.38
CA GLU A 46 10.95 -11.24 16.16
C GLU A 46 9.67 -10.41 15.97
N THR A 47 9.79 -9.08 16.02
CA THR A 47 8.66 -8.17 15.77
C THR A 47 8.65 -7.60 14.35
N THR A 48 9.77 -7.63 13.63
CA THR A 48 9.92 -7.06 12.28
C THR A 48 10.63 -8.00 11.31
N CYS A 49 10.34 -7.87 10.02
CA CYS A 49 11.04 -8.59 8.95
C CYS A 49 12.41 -7.99 8.63
N TYR A 50 13.25 -8.76 7.94
CA TYR A 50 14.62 -8.38 7.62
C TYR A 50 14.72 -7.03 6.88
N PRO A 51 13.96 -6.76 5.80
CA PRO A 51 13.99 -5.43 5.17
C PRO A 51 13.63 -4.29 6.12
N CYS A 52 12.56 -4.45 6.91
CA CYS A 52 12.13 -3.44 7.88
C CYS A 52 13.15 -3.18 8.99
N ALA A 53 13.84 -4.21 9.46
CA ALA A 53 14.81 -4.09 10.54
C ALA A 53 16.15 -3.49 10.10
N PHE A 54 16.60 -3.80 8.88
CA PHE A 54 17.98 -3.51 8.44
C PHE A 54 18.09 -2.46 7.34
N LYS A 55 17.02 -2.19 6.57
CA LYS A 55 17.08 -1.26 5.43
C LYS A 55 16.37 0.07 5.66
N TYR A 56 15.46 0.14 6.63
CA TYR A 56 14.58 1.30 6.82
C TYR A 56 14.74 1.87 8.23
N ASP A 57 14.65 3.18 8.32
CA ASP A 57 14.80 3.94 9.56
C ASP A 57 13.72 5.03 9.65
N SER A 58 13.86 5.92 10.64
CA SER A 58 12.94 7.04 10.88
C SER A 58 12.86 8.07 9.74
N SER A 59 13.79 8.04 8.77
CA SER A 59 13.74 8.86 7.56
C SER A 59 12.82 8.29 6.48
N THR A 60 12.29 7.08 6.65
CA THR A 60 11.32 6.45 5.74
C THR A 60 9.88 6.64 6.24
N ALA A 61 8.88 5.93 5.70
CA ALA A 61 7.47 6.09 6.10
C ALA A 61 7.27 5.89 7.62
N ASP A 62 6.45 6.76 8.24
CA ASP A 62 6.14 6.70 9.68
C ASP A 62 5.10 5.62 10.01
N LEU A 63 4.23 5.33 9.04
CA LEU A 63 3.17 4.34 9.17
C LEU A 63 3.04 3.58 7.85
N VAL A 64 2.88 2.27 7.92
CA VAL A 64 2.72 1.40 6.75
C VAL A 64 1.46 0.56 6.93
N GLY A 65 0.62 0.51 5.91
CA GLY A 65 -0.61 -0.29 5.88
C GLY A 65 -0.80 -0.99 4.54
N SER A 66 -1.52 -2.10 4.54
CA SER A 66 -1.97 -2.74 3.30
C SER A 66 -3.37 -3.32 3.47
N MET A 67 -4.22 -3.16 2.45
CA MET A 67 -5.61 -3.65 2.56
C MET A 67 -5.66 -5.17 2.60
N VAL A 68 -4.90 -5.83 1.72
CA VAL A 68 -4.94 -7.29 1.55
C VAL A 68 -3.56 -7.89 1.31
N TYR A 69 -3.46 -9.22 1.36
CA TYR A 69 -2.32 -9.94 0.78
C TYR A 69 -2.52 -10.22 -0.71
N ALA A 70 -1.45 -10.06 -1.51
CA ALA A 70 -1.33 -10.58 -2.86
C ALA A 70 -0.40 -11.79 -2.85
N VAL A 71 -0.97 -12.99 -2.80
CA VAL A 71 -0.23 -14.25 -2.67
C VAL A 71 0.19 -14.76 -4.05
N SER A 72 1.45 -15.13 -4.24
CA SER A 72 1.96 -15.67 -5.51
C SER A 72 1.11 -16.85 -6.00
N GLU A 73 0.92 -16.91 -7.33
CA GLU A 73 0.09 -17.92 -8.02
C GLU A 73 -1.41 -17.99 -7.61
N SER A 74 -1.89 -17.10 -6.75
CA SER A 74 -3.30 -17.03 -6.33
C SER A 74 -4.13 -16.03 -7.14
N GLN A 75 -5.46 -16.03 -6.92
CA GLN A 75 -6.38 -15.05 -7.51
C GLN A 75 -6.09 -13.62 -7.06
N SER A 76 -5.63 -13.40 -5.82
CA SER A 76 -5.26 -12.07 -5.32
C SER A 76 -4.09 -11.46 -6.10
N ASN A 77 -3.06 -12.25 -6.42
CA ASN A 77 -1.94 -11.80 -7.25
C ASN A 77 -2.33 -11.65 -8.72
N LYS A 78 -3.22 -12.51 -9.25
CA LYS A 78 -3.77 -12.33 -10.60
C LYS A 78 -4.54 -11.00 -10.72
N MET A 79 -5.36 -10.66 -9.72
CA MET A 79 -6.07 -9.37 -9.64
C MET A 79 -5.09 -8.19 -9.69
N MET A 80 -4.03 -8.21 -8.87
CA MET A 80 -3.02 -7.15 -8.83
C MET A 80 -2.17 -7.03 -10.10
N ARG A 81 -2.13 -8.08 -10.93
CA ARG A 81 -1.48 -8.02 -12.26
C ARG A 81 -2.46 -7.51 -13.32
N ALA A 82 -3.63 -8.12 -13.41
CA ALA A 82 -4.58 -7.90 -14.49
C ALA A 82 -5.26 -6.52 -14.48
N TYR A 83 -5.28 -5.82 -13.35
CA TYR A 83 -5.77 -4.43 -13.34
C TYR A 83 -4.80 -3.45 -14.03
N LYS A 84 -3.53 -3.83 -14.23
CA LYS A 84 -2.50 -3.03 -14.90
C LYS A 84 -2.38 -3.34 -16.41
N ASP A 85 -3.10 -4.36 -16.89
CA ASP A 85 -3.05 -4.78 -18.30
C ASP A 85 -3.51 -3.66 -19.24
N ILE A 86 -3.18 -3.78 -20.53
CA ILE A 86 -3.56 -2.82 -21.58
C ILE A 86 -4.41 -3.55 -22.63
N PRO A 87 -5.73 -3.32 -22.71
CA PRO A 87 -6.55 -2.55 -21.76
C PRO A 87 -6.74 -3.29 -20.41
N PRO A 88 -6.99 -2.57 -19.30
CA PRO A 88 -7.13 -3.20 -18.00
C PRO A 88 -8.45 -3.97 -17.90
N SER A 89 -8.44 -5.08 -17.17
CA SER A 89 -9.69 -5.77 -16.83
C SER A 89 -10.58 -4.84 -16.00
N ARG A 90 -11.76 -4.48 -16.54
CA ARG A 90 -12.72 -3.61 -15.86
C ARG A 90 -13.16 -4.17 -14.50
N GLU A 91 -13.20 -5.48 -14.36
CA GLU A 91 -13.56 -6.15 -13.11
C GLU A 91 -12.43 -6.03 -12.09
N MET A 92 -11.18 -6.32 -12.48
CA MET A 92 -10.04 -6.21 -11.56
C MET A 92 -9.77 -4.76 -11.17
N LEU A 93 -9.92 -3.82 -12.10
CA LEU A 93 -9.80 -2.39 -11.83
C LEU A 93 -10.84 -1.96 -10.79
N ARG A 94 -12.11 -2.34 -10.94
CA ARG A 94 -13.17 -2.05 -9.95
C ARG A 94 -12.87 -2.64 -8.57
N ARG A 95 -12.26 -3.83 -8.50
CA ARG A 95 -11.89 -4.45 -7.21
C ARG A 95 -10.75 -3.68 -6.53
N VAL A 96 -9.72 -3.29 -7.28
CA VAL A 96 -8.61 -2.48 -6.74
C VAL A 96 -9.10 -1.09 -6.33
N ASP A 97 -9.95 -0.47 -7.14
CA ASP A 97 -10.63 0.79 -6.83
C ASP A 97 -11.46 0.71 -5.54
N SER A 98 -12.25 -0.37 -5.38
CA SER A 98 -13.01 -0.63 -4.15
C SER A 98 -12.12 -0.75 -2.92
N LEU A 99 -10.98 -1.45 -3.02
CA LEU A 99 -10.02 -1.58 -1.91
C LEU A 99 -9.36 -0.25 -1.54
N ILE A 100 -8.96 0.55 -2.54
CA ILE A 100 -8.42 1.90 -2.30
C ILE A 100 -9.48 2.82 -1.70
N THR A 101 -10.71 2.77 -2.23
CA THR A 101 -11.83 3.57 -1.71
C THR A 101 -12.07 3.25 -0.24
N LEU A 102 -12.08 1.98 0.15
CA LEU A 102 -12.16 1.61 1.57
C LEU A 102 -10.97 2.15 2.37
N GLY A 103 -9.74 1.97 1.88
CA GLY A 103 -8.55 2.48 2.57
C GLY A 103 -8.55 4.00 2.79
N VAL A 104 -9.02 4.76 1.80
CA VAL A 104 -8.99 6.23 1.76
C VAL A 104 -10.26 6.87 2.32
N LYS A 105 -11.43 6.22 2.25
CA LYS A 105 -12.68 6.79 2.77
C LYS A 105 -13.08 6.23 4.12
N ALA A 106 -12.73 4.97 4.43
CA ALA A 106 -13.07 4.34 5.71
C ALA A 106 -11.92 4.36 6.72
N HIS A 107 -10.66 4.40 6.25
CA HIS A 107 -9.49 4.24 7.11
C HIS A 107 -8.48 5.39 7.06
N PHE A 108 -8.81 6.51 6.42
CA PHE A 108 -7.92 7.66 6.33
C PHE A 108 -7.70 8.33 7.68
N ASP A 109 -8.78 8.60 8.42
CA ASP A 109 -8.76 9.14 9.79
C ASP A 109 -7.97 8.25 10.75
N CYS A 110 -7.87 6.95 10.46
CA CYS A 110 -7.06 6.04 11.27
C CYS A 110 -5.57 6.40 11.20
N ALA A 111 -5.07 6.76 10.02
CA ALA A 111 -3.70 7.21 9.86
C ALA A 111 -3.47 8.54 10.59
N GLU A 112 -4.43 9.45 10.51
CA GLU A 112 -4.37 10.76 11.19
C GLU A 112 -4.30 10.60 12.71
N LYS A 113 -5.15 9.74 13.29
CA LYS A 113 -5.13 9.41 14.71
C LYS A 113 -3.80 8.80 15.13
N LEU A 114 -3.31 7.81 14.39
CA LEU A 114 -2.04 7.12 14.69
C LEU A 114 -0.82 8.03 14.56
N LEU A 115 -0.87 9.02 13.66
CA LEU A 115 0.20 10.00 13.45
C LEU A 115 0.01 11.31 14.23
N GLY A 116 -1.12 11.49 14.90
CA GLY A 116 -1.45 12.69 15.68
C GLY A 116 -1.60 13.95 14.84
N GLY A 117 -2.35 13.89 13.73
CA GLY A 117 -2.70 15.06 12.93
C GLY A 117 -3.13 14.75 11.50
N GLU A 118 -3.85 15.70 10.91
CA GLU A 118 -4.52 15.57 9.60
C GLU A 118 -3.55 15.30 8.44
N MET A 119 -3.95 14.44 7.51
CA MET A 119 -3.23 14.21 6.27
C MET A 119 -3.63 15.28 5.26
N THR A 120 -2.72 16.22 5.00
CA THR A 120 -2.98 17.41 4.17
C THR A 120 -2.69 17.22 2.68
N ARG A 121 -1.97 16.15 2.31
CA ARG A 121 -1.44 15.91 0.97
C ARG A 121 -1.46 14.43 0.64
N TRP A 122 -1.41 14.11 -0.65
CA TRP A 122 -1.24 12.74 -1.11
C TRP A 122 -0.19 12.65 -2.22
N ALA A 123 0.40 11.47 -2.40
CA ALA A 123 1.37 11.19 -3.45
C ALA A 123 1.26 9.74 -3.89
N THR A 124 1.86 9.41 -5.04
CA THR A 124 1.96 8.04 -5.53
C THR A 124 3.39 7.64 -5.80
N VAL A 125 3.66 6.33 -5.82
CA VAL A 125 4.97 5.79 -6.21
C VAL A 125 5.01 5.61 -7.73
N PRO A 126 5.85 6.36 -8.47
CA PRO A 126 5.94 6.20 -9.91
C PRO A 126 6.67 4.90 -10.29
N SER A 127 6.28 4.32 -11.43
CA SER A 127 6.93 3.13 -11.97
C SER A 127 8.33 3.45 -12.49
N LEU A 128 9.33 2.70 -12.02
CA LEU A 128 10.69 2.75 -12.57
C LEU A 128 10.85 1.91 -13.86
N LYS A 129 9.88 1.06 -14.20
CA LYS A 129 9.92 0.23 -15.42
C LYS A 129 9.50 1.01 -16.65
N THR A 130 8.59 1.97 -16.47
CA THR A 130 7.97 2.76 -17.52
C THR A 130 8.01 4.22 -17.10
N VAL A 131 9.23 4.78 -17.05
CA VAL A 131 9.47 6.18 -16.66
C VAL A 131 8.63 7.11 -17.55
N GLY A 132 7.88 8.02 -16.92
CA GLY A 132 6.98 8.96 -17.60
C GLY A 132 5.64 8.37 -18.05
N ALA A 133 5.40 7.06 -17.91
CA ALA A 133 4.09 6.48 -18.19
C ALA A 133 3.17 6.66 -17.00
N ASN A 134 1.93 7.03 -17.28
CA ASN A 134 0.93 7.16 -16.25
C ASN A 134 0.48 5.80 -15.73
N HIS A 135 0.38 5.67 -14.42
CA HIS A 135 0.01 4.42 -13.76
C HIS A 135 -1.51 4.36 -13.55
N PRO A 136 -2.19 3.22 -13.86
CA PRO A 136 -3.64 3.11 -13.70
C PRO A 136 -4.15 3.42 -12.29
N LEU A 137 -3.37 3.12 -11.25
CA LEU A 137 -3.71 3.48 -9.87
C LEU A 137 -3.83 5.00 -9.68
N ARG A 138 -2.92 5.77 -10.29
CA ARG A 138 -2.94 7.24 -10.19
C ARG A 138 -4.11 7.79 -11.02
N GLU A 139 -4.10 7.55 -12.33
CA GLU A 139 -5.04 8.21 -13.25
C GLU A 139 -6.50 7.78 -13.10
N LYS A 140 -6.73 6.48 -12.87
CA LYS A 140 -8.08 5.91 -12.97
C LYS A 140 -8.76 5.75 -11.62
N ILE A 141 -7.99 5.79 -10.52
CA ILE A 141 -8.49 5.54 -9.16
C ILE A 141 -8.26 6.76 -8.27
N LEU A 142 -7.01 7.21 -8.11
CA LEU A 142 -6.70 8.25 -7.13
C LEU A 142 -7.07 9.65 -7.60
N THR A 143 -6.72 10.06 -8.82
CA THR A 143 -7.05 11.40 -9.34
C THR A 143 -8.56 11.67 -9.38
N PRO A 144 -9.45 10.70 -9.71
CA PRO A 144 -10.90 10.90 -9.59
C PRO A 144 -11.42 10.95 -8.15
N MET A 145 -10.69 10.37 -7.19
CA MET A 145 -11.12 10.20 -5.80
C MET A 145 -10.59 11.28 -4.84
N LEU A 146 -9.39 11.79 -5.12
CA LEU A 146 -8.65 12.74 -4.31
C LEU A 146 -8.42 14.01 -5.13
N ALA A 147 -8.60 15.17 -4.49
CA ALA A 147 -8.47 16.45 -5.17
C ALA A 147 -7.01 16.64 -5.64
N ALA A 148 -6.85 16.96 -6.93
CA ALA A 148 -5.53 17.04 -7.59
C ALA A 148 -4.67 18.17 -7.02
N GLU A 149 -5.28 19.24 -6.48
CA GLU A 149 -4.60 20.34 -5.80
C GLU A 149 -3.87 19.93 -4.51
N PHE A 150 -4.20 18.77 -3.94
CA PHE A 150 -3.52 18.21 -2.78
C PHE A 150 -2.47 17.15 -3.15
N GLU A 151 -2.28 16.87 -4.44
CA GLU A 151 -1.24 15.95 -4.90
C GLU A 151 0.15 16.61 -4.79
N ILE A 152 1.11 15.90 -4.19
CA ILE A 152 2.52 16.17 -4.37
C ILE A 152 3.02 15.21 -5.45
N GLU A 153 3.27 15.76 -6.63
CA GLU A 153 3.75 14.95 -7.74
C GLU A 153 5.18 14.45 -7.48
N VAL A 154 5.37 13.15 -7.70
CA VAL A 154 6.65 12.45 -7.64
C VAL A 154 6.87 11.74 -8.95
N VAL A 155 7.99 12.02 -9.60
CA VAL A 155 8.34 11.43 -10.90
C VAL A 155 9.55 10.50 -10.76
N ALA A 156 9.57 9.45 -11.58
CA ALA A 156 10.75 8.60 -11.71
C ALA A 156 11.84 9.37 -12.49
N THR A 157 13.08 9.33 -12.01
CA THR A 157 14.20 9.98 -12.68
C THR A 157 14.74 9.11 -13.81
N GLU A 158 15.42 9.72 -14.78
CA GLU A 158 16.09 9.00 -15.87
C GLU A 158 17.22 8.08 -15.37
N ILE A 159 17.76 8.33 -14.17
CA ILE A 159 18.74 7.45 -13.50
C ILE A 159 18.18 6.04 -13.34
N ALA A 160 16.87 5.89 -13.16
CA ALA A 160 16.26 4.56 -13.05
C ALA A 160 16.59 3.65 -14.25
N LYS A 161 16.72 4.21 -15.46
CA LYS A 161 17.02 3.42 -16.68
C LYS A 161 18.42 2.80 -16.66
N THR A 162 19.37 3.37 -15.91
CA THR A 162 20.73 2.84 -15.79
C THR A 162 20.88 1.76 -14.72
N ARG A 163 19.88 1.61 -13.84
CA ARG A 163 19.88 0.63 -12.75
C ARG A 163 19.36 -0.74 -13.19
N THR A 164 19.95 -1.79 -12.64
CA THR A 164 19.44 -3.17 -12.69
C THR A 164 18.12 -3.29 -11.91
N GLU A 165 17.40 -4.39 -12.13
CA GLU A 165 16.17 -4.65 -11.35
C GLU A 165 16.43 -4.75 -9.85
N GLN A 166 17.57 -5.31 -9.45
CA GLN A 166 17.93 -5.42 -8.03
C GLN A 166 18.22 -4.04 -7.42
N GLU A 167 19.04 -3.22 -8.08
CA GLU A 167 19.35 -1.86 -7.61
C GLU A 167 18.08 -1.00 -7.49
N ARG A 168 17.15 -1.12 -8.45
CA ARG A 168 15.87 -0.40 -8.40
C ARG A 168 15.04 -0.73 -7.16
N ARG A 169 15.20 -1.94 -6.58
CA ARG A 169 14.45 -2.40 -5.41
C ARG A 169 15.09 -2.00 -4.08
N GLU A 170 16.26 -1.36 -4.11
CA GLU A 170 16.94 -0.85 -2.93
C GLU A 170 16.38 0.52 -2.51
N LEU A 171 16.72 0.95 -1.29
CA LEU A 171 16.39 2.29 -0.81
C LEU A 171 17.30 3.30 -1.52
N ASP A 172 16.78 4.02 -2.50
CA ASP A 172 17.51 5.02 -3.29
C ASP A 172 16.60 6.17 -3.69
N THR A 173 16.76 7.31 -3.01
CA THR A 173 15.98 8.52 -3.31
C THR A 173 16.34 9.14 -4.65
N SER A 174 17.53 8.85 -5.22
CA SER A 174 17.94 9.42 -6.52
C SER A 174 17.11 8.92 -7.70
N LEU A 175 16.38 7.82 -7.51
CA LEU A 175 15.45 7.27 -8.50
C LEU A 175 14.15 8.07 -8.61
N TYR A 176 13.93 9.01 -7.69
CA TYR A 176 12.70 9.77 -7.57
C TYR A 176 12.98 11.27 -7.44
N GLN A 177 12.13 12.08 -8.06
CA GLN A 177 12.15 13.52 -7.90
C GLN A 177 10.77 13.98 -7.44
N VAL A 178 10.73 14.70 -6.32
CA VAL A 178 9.54 15.40 -5.86
C VAL A 178 9.45 16.72 -6.62
N THR A 179 8.41 16.91 -7.41
CA THR A 179 8.21 18.10 -8.25
C THR A 179 7.16 19.05 -7.67
N GLY A 180 6.25 18.54 -6.84
CA GLY A 180 5.29 19.36 -6.10
C GLY A 180 5.89 20.03 -4.85
N GLU A 181 5.25 21.11 -4.41
CA GLU A 181 5.59 21.75 -3.14
C GLU A 181 5.06 20.91 -1.96
N CYS A 182 5.91 20.68 -0.94
CA CYS A 182 5.43 20.27 0.38
C CYS A 182 5.40 21.51 1.29
N PRO A 183 4.21 22.03 1.62
CA PRO A 183 4.11 23.11 2.59
C PRO A 183 4.74 22.73 3.93
N PRO A 184 5.22 23.71 4.72
CA PRO A 184 5.72 23.45 6.05
C PRO A 184 4.72 22.65 6.90
N GLY A 185 5.18 21.55 7.47
CA GLY A 185 4.33 20.68 8.28
C GLY A 185 3.40 19.75 7.48
N CYS A 186 3.53 19.68 6.14
CA CYS A 186 2.67 18.81 5.34
C CYS A 186 2.80 17.35 5.78
N ARG A 187 1.65 16.67 5.85
CA ARG A 187 1.56 15.24 6.14
C ARG A 187 0.96 14.54 4.93
N VAL A 188 1.61 13.48 4.47
CA VAL A 188 1.38 12.89 3.15
C VAL A 188 0.86 11.47 3.27
N LEU A 189 -0.30 11.19 2.66
CA LEU A 189 -0.71 9.83 2.31
C LEU A 189 0.02 9.41 1.02
N LEU A 190 1.00 8.52 1.15
CA LEU A 190 1.70 7.91 0.02
C LEU A 190 1.00 6.60 -0.37
N VAL A 191 0.49 6.52 -1.60
CA VAL A 191 -0.23 5.35 -2.09
C VAL A 191 0.57 4.59 -3.14
N ASP A 192 0.63 3.26 -3.00
CA ASP A 192 1.20 2.36 -3.99
C ASP A 192 0.27 1.15 -4.19
N ASP A 193 0.49 0.38 -5.24
CA ASP A 193 -0.31 -0.81 -5.48
C ASP A 193 0.13 -2.00 -4.64
N THR A 194 1.43 -2.27 -4.57
CA THR A 194 1.91 -3.54 -4.02
C THR A 194 3.22 -3.36 -3.26
N TRP A 195 3.18 -3.62 -1.95
CA TRP A 195 4.38 -3.75 -1.14
C TRP A 195 5.05 -5.10 -1.39
N THR A 196 6.26 -5.10 -1.95
CA THR A 196 7.09 -6.31 -2.11
C THR A 196 8.21 -6.36 -1.06
N THR A 197 9.33 -5.69 -1.29
CA THR A 197 10.35 -5.45 -0.26
C THR A 197 10.08 -4.16 0.51
N GLY A 198 9.48 -3.17 -0.16
CA GLY A 198 9.24 -1.82 0.35
C GLY A 198 10.22 -0.78 -0.21
N GLY A 199 11.21 -1.17 -1.02
CA GLY A 199 12.28 -0.25 -1.46
C GLY A 199 11.76 1.00 -2.17
N HIS A 200 10.87 0.85 -3.14
CA HIS A 200 10.29 1.96 -3.90
C HIS A 200 9.49 2.93 -3.01
N ILE A 201 8.48 2.42 -2.30
CA ILE A 201 7.62 3.24 -1.45
C ILE A 201 8.40 3.91 -0.31
N GLN A 202 9.40 3.23 0.27
CA GLN A 202 10.27 3.83 1.29
C GLN A 202 11.23 4.87 0.71
N SER A 203 11.69 4.69 -0.53
CA SER A 203 12.50 5.71 -1.22
C SER A 203 11.68 6.97 -1.49
N VAL A 204 10.43 6.82 -1.94
CA VAL A 204 9.53 7.97 -2.13
C VAL A 204 9.17 8.62 -0.80
N ALA A 205 8.87 7.84 0.25
CA ALA A 205 8.61 8.40 1.58
C ALA A 205 9.80 9.23 2.09
N LYS A 206 11.03 8.73 1.91
CA LYS A 206 12.23 9.46 2.26
C LYS A 206 12.45 10.70 1.39
N ALA A 207 12.17 10.62 0.09
CA ALA A 207 12.24 11.78 -0.80
C ALA A 207 11.22 12.88 -0.39
N LEU A 208 10.00 12.50 -0.02
CA LEU A 208 8.98 13.43 0.49
C LEU A 208 9.43 14.09 1.81
N LYS A 209 10.00 13.32 2.74
CA LYS A 209 10.57 13.87 3.99
C LYS A 209 11.72 14.83 3.72
N ASN A 210 12.62 14.48 2.78
CA ASN A 210 13.69 15.38 2.35
C ASN A 210 13.15 16.68 1.71
N ALA A 211 11.98 16.63 1.07
CA ALA A 211 11.28 17.77 0.51
C ALA A 211 10.47 18.58 1.54
N GLY A 212 10.47 18.19 2.82
CA GLY A 212 9.85 18.95 3.93
C GLY A 212 8.62 18.28 4.56
N ALA A 213 8.21 17.09 4.11
CA ALA A 213 7.07 16.39 4.71
C ALA A 213 7.37 16.02 6.17
N GLN A 214 6.46 16.40 7.07
CA GLN A 214 6.59 16.11 8.50
C GLN A 214 6.33 14.63 8.78
N LYS A 215 5.31 14.06 8.14
CA LYS A 215 4.89 12.67 8.29
C LYS A 215 4.48 12.07 6.96
N VAL A 216 4.77 10.78 6.79
CA VAL A 216 4.34 10.01 5.61
C VAL A 216 3.65 8.72 6.07
N ALA A 217 2.38 8.56 5.71
CA ALA A 217 1.62 7.32 5.86
C ALA A 217 1.61 6.58 4.51
N ALA A 218 2.18 5.39 4.45
CA ALA A 218 2.30 4.57 3.26
C ALA A 218 1.19 3.51 3.21
N LEU A 219 0.23 3.66 2.30
CA LEU A 219 -0.85 2.71 2.08
C LEU A 219 -0.62 1.95 0.77
N CYS A 220 -0.60 0.62 0.83
CA CYS A 220 -0.64 -0.22 -0.36
C CYS A 220 -2.01 -0.90 -0.53
N VAL A 221 -2.42 -1.15 -1.77
CA VAL A 221 -3.56 -2.06 -2.01
C VAL A 221 -3.23 -3.43 -1.44
N ALA A 222 -2.05 -3.95 -1.78
CA ALA A 222 -1.66 -5.30 -1.41
C ALA A 222 -0.26 -5.41 -0.83
N ARG A 223 -0.10 -6.33 0.12
CA ARG A 223 1.20 -6.84 0.55
C ARG A 223 1.51 -8.14 -0.18
N TYR A 224 2.56 -8.17 -0.99
CA TYR A 224 2.95 -9.41 -1.69
C TYR A 224 3.46 -10.47 -0.71
N MET A 225 3.03 -11.72 -0.88
CA MET A 225 3.57 -12.87 -0.19
C MET A 225 3.91 -13.97 -1.19
N ASP A 226 5.11 -14.53 -1.09
CA ASP A 226 5.48 -15.67 -1.92
C ASP A 226 5.09 -16.99 -1.24
N GLN A 227 4.15 -17.73 -1.81
CA GLN A 227 3.70 -19.02 -1.29
C GLN A 227 4.77 -20.12 -1.34
N SER A 228 5.83 -19.92 -2.14
CA SER A 228 6.99 -20.84 -2.16
C SER A 228 7.83 -20.74 -0.87
N ASP A 229 7.75 -19.61 -0.16
CA ASP A 229 8.40 -19.42 1.13
C ASP A 229 7.68 -20.24 2.22
N PRO A 230 8.37 -21.16 2.92
CA PRO A 230 7.77 -21.97 3.98
C PRO A 230 7.08 -21.15 5.08
N ARG A 231 7.59 -19.96 5.39
CA ARG A 231 7.00 -19.06 6.42
C ARG A 231 5.65 -18.53 5.95
N THR A 232 5.58 -18.05 4.71
CA THR A 232 4.33 -17.64 4.07
C THR A 232 3.35 -18.81 4.05
N LYS A 233 3.78 -19.98 3.57
CA LYS A 233 2.91 -21.16 3.47
C LYS A 233 2.32 -21.55 4.81
N ARG A 234 3.14 -21.56 5.88
CA ARG A 234 2.69 -21.82 7.26
C ARG A 234 1.61 -20.81 7.67
N ILE A 235 1.85 -19.53 7.43
CA ILE A 235 0.90 -18.45 7.79
C ILE A 235 -0.42 -18.62 7.03
N LEU A 236 -0.37 -18.85 5.72
CA LEU A 236 -1.56 -19.02 4.89
C LEU A 236 -2.40 -20.21 5.33
N VAL A 237 -1.78 -21.34 5.64
CA VAL A 237 -2.48 -22.55 6.09
C VAL A 237 -3.05 -22.40 7.50
N THR A 238 -2.29 -21.81 8.42
CA THR A 238 -2.63 -21.78 9.85
C THR A 238 -3.63 -20.68 10.19
N HIS A 239 -3.53 -19.52 9.52
CA HIS A 239 -4.31 -18.33 9.89
C HIS A 239 -5.32 -17.93 8.83
N PHE A 240 -5.06 -18.18 7.54
CA PHE A 240 -5.88 -17.61 6.47
C PHE A 240 -6.70 -18.62 5.66
N LYS A 241 -6.51 -19.93 5.86
CA LYS A 241 -7.20 -20.95 5.08
C LYS A 241 -8.72 -20.76 5.13
N ASP A 242 -9.25 -20.59 6.35
CA ASP A 242 -10.69 -20.52 6.63
C ASP A 242 -11.15 -19.11 7.03
N GLN A 243 -10.28 -18.10 6.97
CA GLN A 243 -10.67 -16.71 7.23
C GLN A 243 -11.27 -16.05 6.00
N ALA A 244 -12.46 -15.49 6.15
CA ALA A 244 -13.05 -14.61 5.15
C ALA A 244 -12.35 -13.24 5.16
N TYR A 245 -12.38 -12.55 4.02
CA TYR A 245 -12.06 -11.12 3.99
C TYR A 245 -13.09 -10.33 4.80
N ASP A 246 -12.60 -9.44 5.65
CA ASP A 246 -13.40 -8.53 6.45
C ASP A 246 -13.06 -7.08 6.05
N PRO A 247 -13.98 -6.32 5.44
CA PRO A 247 -13.73 -4.95 5.02
C PRO A 247 -13.65 -3.95 6.18
N ASP A 248 -13.97 -4.34 7.42
CA ASP A 248 -13.89 -3.47 8.59
C ASP A 248 -12.54 -3.57 9.33
N VAL A 249 -11.69 -4.52 8.94
CA VAL A 249 -10.32 -4.63 9.46
C VAL A 249 -9.46 -3.48 8.92
N CYS A 250 -9.01 -2.63 9.83
CA CYS A 250 -8.20 -1.47 9.52
C CYS A 250 -6.82 -1.88 8.97
N PRO A 251 -6.37 -1.34 7.83
CA PRO A 251 -5.10 -1.69 7.19
C PRO A 251 -3.87 -1.26 8.01
N TRP A 252 -4.05 -0.30 8.92
CA TRP A 252 -2.98 0.26 9.75
C TRP A 252 -2.77 -0.57 11.02
N THR A 253 -3.85 -0.88 11.73
CA THR A 253 -3.78 -1.64 13.01
C THR A 253 -3.83 -3.15 12.77
N GLY A 254 -4.48 -3.59 11.69
CA GLY A 254 -4.81 -4.99 11.42
C GLY A 254 -5.90 -5.54 12.33
N GLY A 255 -6.76 -4.66 12.85
CA GLY A 255 -7.89 -4.97 13.72
C GLY A 255 -8.90 -3.81 13.66
N PRO A 256 -9.59 -3.47 14.78
CA PRO A 256 -10.46 -2.30 14.81
C PRO A 256 -9.74 -1.00 14.48
N CYS A 257 -10.47 -0.03 13.94
CA CYS A 257 -10.00 1.34 13.79
C CYS A 257 -9.61 1.93 15.16
N PRO A 258 -8.56 2.77 15.24
CA PRO A 258 -8.20 3.46 16.47
C PRO A 258 -9.34 4.37 16.94
N ALA A 259 -9.55 4.36 18.27
CA ALA A 259 -10.50 5.23 18.96
C ALA A 259 -10.20 6.70 18.70
#